data_AF-A0AAP9AMP7-F1
#
_entry.id   AF-A0AAP9AMP7-F1
#
_cell.length_a   1.000
_cell.length_b   1.000
_cell.length_c   1.000
_cell.angle_alpha   90.00
_cell.angle_beta   90.00
_cell.angle_gamma   90.00
#
_symmetry.space_group_name_H-M   'P 1'
#
loop_
_entity.id
_entity.type
_entity.pdbx_description
1 polymer ?
#
loop_
_entity_poly.entity_id
_entity_poly.type
_entity_poly.pdbx_seq_one_letter_code
_entity_poly.pdbx_strand_id
1 'polypeptide(L)' 'MPKIKTVRGAAKRFKKTGGGGFKRKHANLRHILTKKSTKRKRHLRPKGLVSKGDLGLVIACLPYA' A
#
# COMPACT_ATOMS: atom_id res chain seq x y z
N MET A 1 -4.59 21.41 -21.94
CA MET A 1 -4.86 20.09 -21.33
C MET A 1 -5.08 20.24 -19.84
N PRO A 2 -6.13 19.64 -19.26
CA PRO A 2 -6.31 19.64 -17.81
C PRO A 2 -5.27 18.74 -17.12
N LYS A 3 -4.96 19.06 -15.85
CA LYS A 3 -4.07 18.24 -15.00
C LYS A 3 -4.70 16.85 -14.76
N ILE A 4 -3.89 15.80 -14.80
CA ILE A 4 -4.34 14.43 -14.48
C ILE A 4 -4.75 14.39 -13.01
N LYS A 5 -5.92 13.83 -12.69
CA LYS A 5 -6.38 13.75 -11.30
C LYS A 5 -5.79 12.52 -10.60
N THR A 6 -5.31 12.72 -9.37
CA THR A 6 -4.86 11.61 -8.52
C THR A 6 -6.04 10.79 -8.03
N VAL A 7 -5.91 9.46 -8.06
CA VAL A 7 -6.88 8.57 -7.43
C VAL A 7 -6.75 8.69 -5.92
N ARG A 8 -7.65 9.46 -5.30
CA ARG A 8 -7.59 9.81 -3.86
C ARG A 8 -7.63 8.56 -2.97
N GLY A 9 -8.28 7.49 -3.42
CA GLY A 9 -8.28 6.19 -2.74
C GLY A 9 -6.89 5.55 -2.67
N ALA A 10 -6.10 5.62 -3.74
CA ALA A 10 -4.73 5.14 -3.77
C ALA A 10 -3.81 6.01 -2.91
N ALA A 11 -3.99 7.34 -2.95
CA ALA A 11 -3.17 8.29 -2.21
C ALA A 11 -3.26 8.13 -0.67
N LYS A 12 -4.41 7.62 -0.19
CA LYS A 12 -4.63 7.28 1.23
C LYS A 12 -3.96 5.96 1.65
N ARG A 13 -3.61 5.07 0.71
CA ARG A 13 -3.17 3.69 0.95
C ARG A 13 -1.69 3.45 0.67
N PHE A 14 -1.13 4.13 -0.33
CA PHE A 14 0.25 3.98 -0.78
C PHE A 14 1.05 5.27 -0.54
N LYS A 15 2.33 5.12 -0.22
CA LYS A 15 3.27 6.24 -0.08
C LYS A 15 4.58 5.92 -0.77
N LYS A 16 5.16 6.89 -1.49
CA LYS A 16 6.45 6.72 -2.14
C LYS A 16 7.57 6.57 -1.10
N THR A 17 8.56 5.74 -1.42
CA THR A 17 9.80 5.58 -0.64
C THR A 17 10.95 6.31 -1.35
N GLY A 18 12.04 6.59 -0.64
CA GLY A 18 13.19 7.29 -1.23
C GLY A 18 13.81 6.57 -2.43
N GLY A 19 13.76 5.23 -2.45
CA GLY A 19 14.24 4.41 -3.56
C GLY A 19 13.27 4.25 -4.73
N GLY A 20 12.24 5.09 -4.85
CA GLY A 20 11.27 5.04 -5.97
C GLY A 20 10.19 3.96 -5.88
N GLY A 21 10.20 3.16 -4.81
CA GLY A 21 9.14 2.18 -4.53
C GLY A 21 7.93 2.78 -3.81
N PHE A 22 6.95 1.94 -3.50
CA PHE A 22 5.78 2.32 -2.71
C PHE A 22 5.63 1.42 -1.48
N LYS A 23 5.39 2.04 -0.31
CA LYS A 23 5.05 1.33 0.94
C LYS A 23 3.54 1.26 1.13
N ARG A 24 3.05 0.13 1.66
CA ARG A 24 1.64 -0.14 2.00
C ARG A 24 1.50 -0.85 3.34
N LYS A 25 0.32 -0.78 3.94
CA LYS A 25 -0.04 -1.62 5.09
C LYS A 25 -0.43 -3.03 4.62
N HIS A 26 -0.10 -4.07 5.37
CA HIS A 26 -0.59 -5.40 5.10
C HIS A 26 -2.12 -5.51 5.32
N ALA A 27 -2.78 -6.33 4.50
CA ALA A 27 -4.17 -6.70 4.71
C ALA A 27 -4.31 -7.64 5.92
N ASN A 28 -5.56 -7.96 6.29
CA ASN A 28 -5.90 -8.96 7.30
C ASN A 28 -5.56 -8.63 8.77
N LEU A 29 -5.31 -7.36 9.08
CA LEU A 29 -5.08 -6.87 10.46
C LEU A 29 -6.12 -5.84 10.91
N ARG A 30 -7.41 -6.07 10.58
CA ARG A 30 -8.52 -5.19 10.99
C ARG A 30 -9.59 -5.91 11.82
N HIS A 31 -10.01 -7.08 11.39
CA HIS A 31 -11.04 -7.89 12.05
C HIS A 31 -10.66 -9.38 12.02
N ILE A 32 -11.41 -10.19 12.78
CA ILE A 32 -11.19 -11.64 12.95
C ILE A 32 -9.74 -11.90 13.40
N LEU A 33 -9.36 -11.25 14.50
CA LEU A 33 -8.00 -11.29 15.05
C LEU A 33 -7.83 -12.30 16.18
N THR A 34 -8.95 -12.71 16.79
CA THR A 34 -9.02 -13.69 17.87
C THR A 34 -8.45 -15.03 17.42
N LYS A 35 -8.95 -15.57 16.30
CA LYS A 35 -8.47 -16.85 15.72
C LYS A 35 -7.09 -16.80 15.06
N LYS A 36 -6.45 -15.62 14.97
CA LYS A 36 -5.13 -15.48 14.34
C LYS A 36 -4.04 -15.56 15.40
N SER A 37 -3.03 -16.39 15.16
CA SER A 37 -1.85 -16.48 16.03
C SER A 37 -1.18 -15.12 16.22
N THR A 38 -0.63 -14.90 17.41
CA THR A 38 0.15 -13.70 17.75
C THR A 38 1.33 -13.51 16.80
N LYS A 39 2.02 -14.62 16.44
CA LYS A 39 3.09 -14.63 15.43
C LYS A 39 2.61 -14.06 14.10
N ARG A 40 1.48 -14.51 13.56
CA ARG A 40 0.95 -13.98 12.28
C ARG A 40 0.61 -12.50 12.38
N LYS A 41 -0.07 -12.08 13.46
CA LYS A 41 -0.42 -10.67 13.69
C LYS A 41 0.83 -9.79 13.74
N ARG A 42 1.90 -10.24 14.39
CA ARG A 42 3.19 -9.53 14.49
C ARG A 42 3.82 -9.29 13.12
N HIS A 43 3.89 -10.30 12.25
CA HIS A 43 4.46 -10.15 10.90
C HIS A 43 3.63 -9.24 9.99
N LEU A 44 2.32 -9.10 10.24
CA LEU A 44 1.44 -8.20 9.47
C LEU A 44 1.43 -6.74 9.97
N ARG A 45 2.06 -6.44 11.12
CA ARG A 45 2.15 -5.06 11.65
C ARG A 45 3.01 -4.10 10.82
N PRO A 46 4.24 -4.45 10.39
CA PRO A 46 5.08 -3.53 9.64
C PRO A 46 4.47 -3.15 8.28
N LYS A 47 4.95 -2.05 7.70
CA LYS A 47 4.60 -1.69 6.32
C LYS A 47 5.45 -2.54 5.36
N GLY A 48 4.81 -3.10 4.35
CA GLY A 48 5.48 -3.83 3.27
C GLY A 48 5.65 -2.95 2.03
N LEU A 49 6.49 -3.39 1.10
CA LEU A 49 6.60 -2.80 -0.22
C LEU A 49 5.53 -3.36 -1.17
N VAL A 50 5.21 -2.58 -2.20
CA VAL A 50 4.38 -3.03 -3.33
C VAL A 50 5.21 -4.02 -4.16
N SER A 51 4.55 -5.07 -4.66
CA SER A 51 5.20 -6.09 -5.49
C SER A 51 5.60 -5.51 -6.84
N LYS A 52 6.60 -6.09 -7.52
CA LYS A 52 7.06 -5.59 -8.83
C LYS A 52 5.94 -5.53 -9.88
N GLY A 53 5.04 -6.53 -9.89
CA GLY A 53 3.92 -6.59 -10.83
C GLY A 53 2.87 -5.49 -10.61
N ASP A 54 2.66 -5.08 -9.35
CA ASP A 54 1.64 -4.09 -9.00
C ASP A 54 2.14 -2.63 -9.17
N LEU A 55 3.45 -2.41 -9.38
CA LEU A 55 4.03 -1.07 -9.45
C LEU A 55 3.39 -0.21 -10.55
N GLY A 56 3.18 -0.77 -11.74
CA GLY A 56 2.58 -0.05 -12.87
C GLY A 56 1.16 0.47 -12.54
N LEU A 57 0.36 -0.37 -11.87
CA LEU A 57 -1.00 -0.03 -11.44
C LEU A 57 -1.01 1.12 -10.42
N VAL A 58 -0.08 1.09 -9.46
CA VAL A 58 0.02 2.13 -8.42
C VAL A 58 0.51 3.46 -9.00
N ILE A 59 1.48 3.42 -9.93
CA ILE A 59 2.01 4.62 -10.60
C ILE A 59 0.91 5.29 -11.43
N ALA A 60 0.14 4.52 -12.21
CA ALA A 60 -0.99 5.04 -12.98
C ALA A 60 -2.03 5.78 -12.11
N CYS A 61 -2.26 5.29 -10.89
CA CYS A 61 -3.19 5.91 -9.93
C CYS A 61 -2.63 7.19 -9.28
N LEU A 62 -1.30 7.35 -9.24
CA LEU A 62 -0.59 8.36 -8.48
C LEU A 62 0.39 9.16 -9.35
N PRO A 63 -0.11 9.98 -10.29
CA PRO A 63 0.73 10.76 -11.21
C PRO A 63 1.62 11.82 -10.54
N TYR A 64 1.33 12.16 -9.28
CA TYR A 64 2.07 13.17 -8.51
C TYR A 64 2.70 12.62 -7.22
N ALA A 65 2.96 11.31 -7.17
CA ALA A 65 3.53 10.65 -5.99
C ALA A 65 5.04 10.79 -5.86
#